data_AF-X7YYZ1-F1
#
_entry.id   AF-X7YYZ1-F1
#
_cell.length_a   1.000
_cell.length_b   1.000
_cell.length_c   1.000
_cell.angle_alpha   90.00
_cell.angle_beta   90.00
_cell.angle_gamma   90.00
#
_symmetry.space_group_name_H-M   'P 1'
#
loop_
_entity.id
_entity.type
_entity.pdbx_description
1 polymer ?
#
loop_
_entity_poly.entity_id
_entity_poly.type
_entity_poly.pdbx_seq_one_letter_code
_entity_poly.pdbx_strand_id
1 'polypeptide(L)' 'MIPGQDAVYVLQLNADSLESEQGPLMDATSVIDEQTTITQ' A
#
# COMPACT_ATOMS: atom_id res chain seq x y z
N MET A 1 -3.56 3.34 -8.88
CA MET A 1 -4.18 4.55 -9.46
C MET A 1 -5.64 4.56 -9.09
N ILE A 2 -6.17 5.68 -8.61
CA ILE A 2 -7.56 5.82 -8.16
C ILE A 2 -8.23 6.80 -9.12
N PRO A 3 -9.17 6.34 -9.98
CA PRO A 3 -9.92 7.21 -10.86
C PRO A 3 -11.01 7.96 -10.06
N GLY A 4 -10.90 9.28 -9.97
CA GLY A 4 -11.93 10.17 -9.44
C GLY A 4 -12.77 10.80 -10.55
N GLN A 5 -13.89 11.43 -10.17
CA GLN A 5 -14.88 11.99 -11.12
C GLN A 5 -14.26 12.94 -12.16
N ASP A 6 -13.25 13.72 -11.77
CA ASP A 6 -12.59 14.73 -12.61
C ASP A 6 -11.05 14.73 -12.52
N ALA A 7 -10.44 13.74 -11.83
CA ALA A 7 -9.00 13.67 -11.60
C ALA A 7 -8.50 12.24 -11.39
N VAL A 8 -7.20 12.03 -11.60
CA VAL A 8 -6.52 10.76 -11.30
C VAL A 8 -5.64 10.96 -10.07
N TYR A 9 -5.86 10.15 -9.04
CA TYR A 9 -5.03 10.12 -7.84
C TYR A 9 -4.04 8.95 -7.90
N VAL A 10 -2.80 9.21 -7.52
CA VAL A 10 -1.76 8.18 -7.42
C VAL A 10 -1.42 7.99 -5.95
N LEU A 11 -1.82 6.84 -5.41
CA LEU A 11 -1.37 6.37 -4.10
C LEU A 11 -0.11 5.54 -4.30
N GLN A 12 0.96 5.93 -3.63
CA GLN A 12 2.20 5.19 -3.55
C GLN A 12 2.50 4.90 -2.08
N LEU A 13 2.71 3.62 -1.77
CA LEU A 13 3.10 3.15 -0.45
C LEU A 13 4.56 2.72 -0.55
N ASN A 14 5.43 3.38 0.21
CA ASN A 14 6.84 3.02 0.29
C ASN A 14 7.08 2.25 1.58
N ALA A 15 7.72 1.09 1.47
CA ALA A 15 8.07 0.24 2.58
C ALA A 15 9.60 0.16 2.68
N ASP A 16 10.13 0.35 3.88
CA ASP A 16 11.57 0.33 4.18
C ASP A 16 11.76 -0.39 5.51
N SER A 17 12.79 -1.24 5.58
CA SER A 17 13.15 -1.95 6.81
C SER A 17 14.63 -2.34 6.79
N LEU A 18 15.16 -2.71 7.96
CA LEU A 18 16.44 -3.43 8.02
C LEU A 18 16.33 -4.77 7.28
N GLU A 19 17.46 -5.29 6.79
CA GLU A 19 17.49 -6.57 6.06
C GLU A 19 16.94 -7.73 6.91
N SER A 20 17.22 -7.72 8.21
CA SER A 20 16.70 -8.70 9.19
C SER A 20 15.19 -8.62 9.43
N GLU A 21 14.55 -7.54 8.99
CA GLU A 21 13.12 -7.25 9.23
C GLU A 21 12.28 -7.35 7.96
N GLN A 22 12.85 -7.82 6.85
CA GLN A 22 12.12 -7.99 5.59
C GLN A 22 10.94 -8.98 5.70
N GLY A 23 11.07 -10.04 6.52
CA GLY A 23 9.97 -10.98 6.75
C GLY A 23 8.72 -10.29 7.33
N PRO A 24 8.84 -9.63 8.50
CA PRO A 24 7.77 -8.81 9.05
C PRO A 24 7.26 -7.72 8.10
N LEU A 25 8.14 -7.09 7.30
CA LEU A 25 7.74 -6.11 6.30
C LEU A 25 6.82 -6.74 5.23
N MET A 26 7.16 -7.94 4.73
CA MET A 26 6.35 -8.68 3.77
C MET A 26 4.98 -9.03 4.35
N ASP A 27 4.92 -9.51 5.59
CA ASP A 27 3.67 -9.83 6.29
C ASP A 27 2.76 -8.58 6.40
N ALA A 28 3.34 -7.44 6.80
CA ALA A 28 2.62 -6.19 6.92
C ALA A 28 2.10 -5.68 5.55
N THR A 29 2.93 -5.77 4.49
CA THR A 29 2.49 -5.37 3.14
C THR A 29 1.39 -6.27 2.59
N SER A 30 1.37 -7.56 2.98
CA SER A 30 0.31 -8.49 2.59
C SER A 30 -1.03 -8.10 3.21
N VAL A 31 -1.04 -7.72 4.50
CA VAL A 31 -2.27 -7.22 5.16
C VAL A 31 -2.78 -5.94 4.50
N ILE A 32 -1.88 -5.03 4.13
CA ILE A 32 -2.25 -3.80 3.43
C ILE A 32 -2.89 -4.13 2.08
N ASP A 33 -2.32 -5.05 1.29
CA ASP A 33 -2.89 -5.47 0.01
C ASP A 33 -4.29 -6.07 0.16
N GLU A 34 -4.47 -6.95 1.15
CA GLU A 34 -5.73 -7.68 1.33
C GLU A 34 -6.87 -6.82 1.88
N GLN A 35 -6.57 -5.84 2.73
CA GLN A 35 -7.59 -5.16 3.53
C GLN A 35 -7.81 -3.70 3.15
N THR A 36 -6.93 -3.10 2.33
CA THR A 36 -7.07 -1.69 1.97
C THR A 36 -8.29 -1.49 1.09
N THR A 37 -9.23 -0.69 1.59
CA THR A 37 -10.37 -0.20 0.81
C THR A 37 -10.21 1.29 0.56
N ILE A 38 -10.41 1.71 -0.69
CA ILE A 38 -10.40 3.11 -1.09
C ILE A 38 -11.83 3.50 -1.46
N THR A 39 -12.43 4.36 -0.66
CA THR A 39 -13.76 4.93 -0.92
C THR A 39 -13.63 6.32 -1.54
N GLN A 40 -14.56 6.67 -2.42
CA GLN A 40 -14.67 8.00 -3.04
C GLN A 40 -15.63 8.91 -2.26
#